data_AF-A0AAE0L7P3-F1
#
_entry.id   AF-A0AAE0L7P3-F1
#
_cell.length_a   1.000
_cell.length_b   1.000
_cell.length_c   1.000
_cell.angle_alpha   90.00
_cell.angle_beta   90.00
_cell.angle_gamma   90.00
#
_symmetry.space_group_name_H-M   'P 1'
#
loop_
_entity.id
_entity.type
_entity.pdbx_description
1 polymer ?
#
loop_
_entity_poly.entity_id
_entity_poly.type
_entity_poly.pdbx_seq_one_letter_code
_entity_poly.pdbx_strand_id
1 'polypeptide(L)'
;MQSNIVPPVNVNISPAFRLTPSGNLSGYSDVPQTVLPFEDLELEQKVIGDLKTTYEDCLDPSAGMKSPAQALNDEWHSAVTKFTNMGCDKEAASFAVAAYGDQEEKVLEFAKEYSSLKDMGFSTEKAVGALVMHDNKLDLAVAACCISD
;
A
#
# COMPACT_ATOMS: atom_id res chain seq x y z
N MET A 1 13.99 4.89 52.18
CA MET A 1 13.74 4.73 50.74
C MET A 1 14.65 3.62 50.25
N GLN A 2 14.20 2.36 50.27
CA GLN A 2 14.96 1.24 49.71
C GLN A 2 14.76 1.22 48.19
N SER A 3 15.85 1.37 47.44
CA SER A 3 15.91 1.15 46.00
C SER A 3 15.89 -0.35 45.70
N ASN A 4 14.81 -0.84 45.09
CA ASN A 4 14.75 -2.19 44.53
C ASN A 4 15.55 -2.22 43.23
N ILE A 5 16.75 -2.81 43.27
CA ILE A 5 17.57 -3.09 42.08
C ILE A 5 17.13 -4.45 41.55
N VAL A 6 16.47 -4.47 40.40
CA VAL A 6 16.12 -5.71 39.68
C VAL A 6 17.39 -6.24 39.00
N PRO A 7 17.80 -7.50 39.22
CA PRO A 7 18.98 -8.05 38.57
C PRO A 7 18.75 -8.27 37.06
N PRO A 8 19.81 -8.19 36.23
CA PRO A 8 19.69 -8.40 34.79
C PRO A 8 19.31 -9.86 34.47
N VAL A 9 18.33 -10.03 33.58
CA VAL A 9 17.95 -11.32 33.01
C VAL A 9 18.95 -11.71 31.92
N ASN A 10 19.64 -12.83 32.10
CA ASN A 10 20.46 -13.46 31.07
C ASN A 10 19.65 -14.54 30.36
N VAL A 11 19.39 -14.35 29.07
CA VAL A 11 18.73 -15.34 28.20
C VAL A 11 19.80 -16.16 27.46
N ASN A 12 19.83 -17.46 27.70
CA ASN A 12 20.67 -18.40 26.95
C ASN A 12 19.80 -19.15 25.94
N ILE A 13 19.95 -18.85 24.64
CA ILE A 13 19.20 -19.51 23.57
C ILE A 13 19.86 -20.85 23.26
N SER A 14 19.10 -21.93 23.39
CA SER A 14 19.58 -23.28 23.08
C SER A 14 20.03 -23.38 21.61
N PRO A 15 21.18 -24.03 21.30
CA PRO A 15 21.77 -24.03 19.96
C PRO A 15 20.88 -24.66 18.89
N ALA A 16 19.90 -25.50 19.26
CA ALA A 16 18.90 -26.05 18.34
C ALA A 16 18.00 -24.97 17.69
N PHE A 17 17.93 -23.77 18.28
CA PHE A 17 17.13 -22.65 17.76
C PHE A 17 18.00 -21.57 17.09
N ARG A 18 19.30 -21.82 16.88
CA ARG A 18 20.13 -20.93 16.08
C ARG A 18 19.85 -21.21 14.60
N LEU A 19 19.27 -20.22 13.93
CA LEU A 19 19.17 -20.22 12.47
C LEU A 19 20.60 -20.33 11.91
N THR A 20 20.84 -21.39 11.14
CA THR A 20 22.11 -21.59 10.43
C THR A 20 22.29 -20.41 9.46
N PRO A 21 23.41 -19.67 9.50
CA PRO A 21 23.64 -18.63 8.51
C PRO A 21 23.70 -19.28 7.13
N SER A 22 22.95 -18.73 6.17
CA SER A 22 22.87 -19.24 4.80
C SER A 22 24.28 -19.46 4.25
N GLY A 23 24.57 -20.71 3.84
CA GLY A 23 25.88 -21.09 3.33
C GLY A 23 26.28 -20.21 2.15
N ASN A 24 27.54 -19.72 2.17
CA ASN A 24 28.12 -18.97 1.07
C ASN A 24 28.07 -19.81 -0.22
N LEU A 25 27.38 -19.31 -1.24
CA LEU A 25 27.34 -19.91 -2.57
C LEU A 25 28.70 -19.71 -3.27
N SER A 26 29.65 -20.60 -3.00
CA SER A 26 30.89 -20.70 -3.78
C SER A 26 30.59 -21.47 -5.06
N GLY A 27 30.53 -20.79 -6.22
CA GLY A 27 30.31 -21.46 -7.51
C GLY A 27 30.06 -20.60 -8.75
N TYR A 28 29.88 -19.27 -8.64
CA TYR A 28 29.69 -18.41 -9.82
C TYR A 28 31.02 -17.85 -10.31
N SER A 29 31.78 -18.65 -11.08
CA SER A 29 33.07 -18.22 -11.66
C SER A 29 33.00 -17.87 -13.15
N ASP A 30 31.83 -17.84 -13.80
CA ASP A 30 31.75 -17.56 -15.25
C ASP A 30 30.56 -16.66 -15.56
N VAL A 31 30.68 -15.38 -15.19
CA VAL A 31 29.80 -14.33 -15.73
C VAL A 31 30.70 -13.43 -16.57
N PRO A 32 30.50 -13.33 -17.90
CA PRO A 32 31.28 -12.42 -18.72
C PRO A 32 30.99 -10.98 -18.29
N GLN A 33 31.99 -10.32 -17.69
CA GLN A 33 31.93 -8.90 -17.38
C GLN A 33 32.02 -8.11 -18.69
N THR A 34 30.86 -7.76 -19.25
CA THR A 34 30.76 -6.80 -20.34
C THR A 34 31.23 -5.42 -19.86
N VAL A 35 32.40 -4.99 -20.32
CA VAL A 35 32.87 -3.61 -20.19
C VAL A 35 32.17 -2.80 -21.28
N LEU A 36 31.14 -2.04 -20.90
CA LEU A 36 30.49 -1.11 -21.82
C LEU A 36 31.45 0.06 -22.11
N PRO A 37 31.76 0.38 -23.38
CA PRO A 37 32.56 1.54 -23.72
C PRO A 37 31.69 2.80 -23.54
N PHE A 38 31.77 3.38 -22.34
CA PHE A 38 31.12 4.64 -21.99
C PHE A 38 31.94 5.83 -22.52
N GLU A 39 32.03 5.98 -23.85
CA GLU A 39 32.62 7.17 -24.48
C GLU A 39 31.54 8.04 -25.14
N ASP A 40 30.45 8.33 -24.43
CA ASP A 40 29.58 9.49 -24.74
C ASP A 40 28.63 9.82 -23.58
N LEU A 41 29.20 10.22 -22.42
CA LEU A 41 28.41 10.65 -21.26
C LEU A 41 27.98 12.13 -21.31
N GLU A 42 28.22 12.85 -22.42
CA GLU A 42 27.82 14.25 -22.53
C GLU A 42 26.29 14.41 -22.45
N LEU A 43 25.55 13.45 -23.02
CA LEU A 43 24.10 13.42 -22.93
C LEU A 43 23.63 13.16 -21.48
N GLU A 44 24.26 12.23 -20.76
CA GLU A 44 23.90 11.91 -19.38
C GLU A 44 24.23 13.08 -18.44
N GLN A 45 25.38 13.74 -18.62
CA GLN A 45 25.74 14.93 -17.85
C GLN A 45 24.81 16.11 -18.11
N LYS A 46 24.36 16.29 -19.35
CA LYS A 46 23.37 17.33 -19.69
C LYS A 46 22.01 17.05 -19.04
N VAL A 47 21.54 15.80 -19.07
CA VAL A 47 20.30 15.39 -18.40
C VAL A 47 20.40 15.64 -16.88
N ILE A 48 21.54 15.36 -16.25
CA ILE A 48 21.76 15.66 -14.82
C ILE A 48 21.82 17.18 -14.55
N GLY A 49 22.42 17.95 -15.46
CA GLY A 49 22.53 19.41 -15.36
C GLY A 49 21.19 20.14 -15.45
N ASP A 50 20.36 19.77 -16.43
CA ASP A 50 19.01 20.34 -16.61
C ASP A 50 18.10 19.97 -15.42
N LEU A 51 18.22 18.75 -14.88
CA LEU A 51 17.49 18.32 -13.70
C LEU A 51 17.90 19.09 -12.43
N LYS A 52 19.19 19.44 -12.28
CA LYS A 52 19.66 20.22 -11.12
C LYS A 52 19.06 21.63 -11.07
N THR A 53 18.83 22.27 -12.21
CA THR A 53 18.24 23.63 -12.25
C THR A 53 16.74 23.63 -11.93
N THR A 54 16.07 22.48 -12.03
CA THR A 54 14.67 22.29 -11.63
C THR A 54 14.55 21.75 -10.19
N TYR A 55 15.67 21.62 -9.47
CA TYR A 55 15.73 21.01 -8.13
C TYR A 55 15.84 22.01 -6.97
N GLU A 56 15.95 23.31 -7.24
CA GLU A 56 16.03 24.34 -6.19
C GLU A 56 14.63 24.77 -5.69
N ASP A 57 13.55 24.36 -6.36
CA ASP A 57 12.15 24.66 -5.96
C ASP A 57 11.46 23.47 -5.26
N CYS A 58 12.17 22.35 -5.03
CA CYS A 58 11.61 21.09 -4.51
C CYS A 58 12.38 20.52 -3.31
N LEU A 59 13.00 21.37 -2.49
CA LEU A 59 13.66 20.96 -1.25
C LEU A 59 12.65 20.56 -0.16
N ASP A 60 11.88 19.50 -0.39
CA ASP A 60 11.21 18.72 0.65
C ASP A 60 11.59 17.23 0.47
N PRO A 61 12.39 16.64 1.38
CA PRO A 61 13.16 15.41 1.13
C PRO A 61 12.37 14.08 1.23
N SER A 62 11.15 14.01 0.71
CA SER A 62 10.32 12.78 0.81
C SER A 62 9.76 12.23 -0.51
N ALA A 63 9.80 13.00 -1.61
CA ALA A 63 9.16 12.59 -2.85
C ALA A 63 10.15 11.94 -3.82
N GLY A 64 10.35 10.62 -3.66
CA GLY A 64 10.90 9.79 -4.73
C GLY A 64 10.06 9.96 -6.00
N MET A 65 10.72 10.19 -7.13
CA MET A 65 10.12 10.30 -8.46
C MET A 65 9.31 9.03 -8.75
N LYS A 66 8.00 9.12 -8.50
CA LYS A 66 7.04 8.10 -8.84
C LYS A 66 6.67 8.33 -10.30
N SER A 67 6.96 7.33 -11.13
CA SER A 67 6.44 7.21 -12.51
C SER A 67 4.96 7.65 -12.52
N PRO A 68 4.39 8.24 -13.59
CA PRO A 68 2.98 8.69 -13.56
C PRO A 68 1.99 7.57 -13.18
N ALA A 69 2.29 6.31 -13.52
CA ALA A 69 1.55 5.13 -13.06
C ALA A 69 1.72 4.81 -11.57
N GLN A 70 2.86 5.19 -10.99
CA GLN A 70 3.20 5.04 -9.58
C GLN A 70 2.57 6.19 -8.79
N ALA A 71 2.64 7.44 -9.27
CA ALA A 71 2.01 8.60 -8.64
C ALA A 71 0.48 8.44 -8.51
N LEU A 72 -0.19 7.89 -9.52
CA LEU A 72 -1.62 7.56 -9.45
C LEU A 72 -1.93 6.42 -8.47
N ASN A 73 -1.07 5.39 -8.44
CA ASN A 73 -1.18 4.33 -7.43
C ASN A 73 -0.96 4.86 -6.02
N ASP A 74 -0.10 5.86 -5.87
CA ASP A 74 0.21 6.48 -4.59
C ASP A 74 -0.91 7.38 -4.11
N GLU A 75 -1.61 8.08 -5.01
CA GLU A 75 -2.81 8.85 -4.66
C GLU A 75 -3.95 7.93 -4.23
N TRP A 76 -4.21 6.86 -5.00
CA TRP A 76 -5.20 5.85 -4.63
C TRP A 76 -4.83 5.15 -3.31
N HIS A 77 -3.57 4.76 -3.15
CA HIS A 77 -3.10 4.10 -1.93
C HIS A 77 -3.13 5.05 -0.73
N SER A 78 -2.86 6.34 -0.94
CA SER A 78 -2.99 7.39 0.08
C SER A 78 -4.45 7.55 0.50
N ALA A 79 -5.38 7.62 -0.45
CA ALA A 79 -6.83 7.69 -0.19
C ALA A 79 -7.30 6.47 0.60
N VAL A 80 -6.98 5.24 0.15
CA VAL A 80 -7.36 4.01 0.85
C VAL A 80 -6.74 3.96 2.26
N THR A 81 -5.49 4.40 2.42
CA THR A 81 -4.82 4.44 3.74
C THR A 81 -5.49 5.46 4.67
N LYS A 82 -5.89 6.63 4.15
CA LYS A 82 -6.63 7.66 4.90
C LYS A 82 -7.94 7.11 5.46
N PHE A 83 -8.73 6.41 4.64
CA PHE A 83 -9.98 5.80 5.08
C PHE A 83 -9.77 4.60 6.03
N THR A 84 -8.71 3.82 5.79
CA THR A 84 -8.34 2.72 6.70
C THR A 84 -7.97 3.25 8.09
N ASN A 85 -7.24 4.36 8.17
CA ASN A 85 -6.91 5.02 9.43
C ASN A 85 -8.14 5.63 10.14
N MET A 86 -9.21 5.95 9.41
CA MET A 86 -10.50 6.35 9.97
C MET A 86 -11.33 5.17 10.52
N GLY A 87 -10.88 3.93 10.33
CA GLY A 87 -11.54 2.73 10.83
C GLY A 87 -12.40 2.00 9.79
N CYS A 88 -12.29 2.33 8.50
CA CYS A 88 -12.92 1.54 7.44
C CYS A 88 -12.09 0.29 7.11
N ASP A 89 -12.77 -0.78 6.72
CA ASP A 89 -12.10 -1.96 6.17
C ASP A 89 -11.33 -1.60 4.89
N LYS A 90 -10.10 -2.10 4.78
CA LYS A 90 -9.22 -1.85 3.62
C LYS A 90 -9.90 -2.25 2.30
N GLU A 91 -10.61 -3.38 2.29
CA GLU A 91 -11.36 -3.87 1.13
C GLU A 91 -12.53 -2.95 0.78
N ALA A 92 -13.33 -2.55 1.77
CA ALA A 92 -14.45 -1.65 1.55
C ALA A 92 -13.99 -0.27 1.04
N ALA A 93 -12.92 0.26 1.64
CA ALA A 93 -12.32 1.53 1.25
C ALA A 93 -11.76 1.48 -0.18
N SER A 94 -11.13 0.37 -0.58
CA SER A 94 -10.61 0.23 -1.95
C SER A 94 -11.73 0.18 -3.00
N PHE A 95 -12.84 -0.53 -2.73
CA PHE A 95 -14.01 -0.52 -3.62
C PHE A 95 -14.70 0.84 -3.66
N ALA A 96 -14.84 1.50 -2.51
CA ALA A 96 -15.47 2.81 -2.42
C ALA A 96 -14.67 3.89 -3.15
N VAL A 97 -13.34 3.93 -2.96
CA VAL A 97 -12.46 4.87 -3.67
C VAL A 97 -12.46 4.60 -5.17
N ALA A 98 -12.58 3.35 -5.60
CA ALA A 98 -12.72 3.02 -7.02
C ALA A 98 -14.06 3.47 -7.61
N ALA A 99 -15.15 3.46 -6.84
CA ALA A 99 -16.49 3.84 -7.30
C ALA A 99 -16.77 5.34 -7.22
N TYR A 100 -16.37 6.00 -6.14
CA TYR A 100 -16.72 7.40 -5.81
C TYR A 100 -15.52 8.35 -5.77
N GLY A 101 -14.28 7.84 -5.83
CA GLY A 101 -13.06 8.65 -5.69
C GLY A 101 -12.78 9.08 -4.25
N ASP A 102 -12.26 10.29 -4.04
CA ASP A 102 -11.93 10.87 -2.73
C ASP A 102 -13.12 11.64 -2.12
N GLN A 103 -14.31 11.04 -2.11
CA GLN A 103 -15.49 11.63 -1.43
C GLN A 103 -15.64 11.03 -0.03
N GLU A 104 -15.14 11.73 0.99
CA GLU A 104 -15.11 11.19 2.35
C GLU A 104 -16.46 10.74 2.88
N GLU A 105 -17.51 11.54 2.69
CA GLU A 105 -18.86 11.23 3.16
C GLU A 105 -19.41 9.95 2.51
N LYS A 106 -19.29 9.83 1.19
CA LYS A 106 -19.77 8.67 0.43
C LYS A 106 -18.96 7.41 0.70
N VAL A 107 -17.65 7.54 0.86
CA VAL A 107 -16.76 6.39 1.13
C VAL A 107 -17.04 5.81 2.52
N LEU A 108 -17.25 6.67 3.52
CA LEU A 108 -17.61 6.25 4.88
C LEU A 108 -18.98 5.56 4.91
N GLU A 109 -19.97 6.11 4.20
CA GLU A 109 -21.31 5.51 4.10
C GLU A 109 -21.25 4.15 3.40
N PHE A 110 -20.57 4.07 2.25
CA PHE A 110 -20.36 2.81 1.54
C PHE A 110 -19.71 1.75 2.43
N ALA A 111 -18.67 2.10 3.18
CA ALA A 111 -17.97 1.14 4.04
C ALA A 111 -18.89 0.60 5.15
N LYS A 112 -19.72 1.46 5.74
CA LYS A 112 -20.70 1.08 6.75
C LYS A 112 -21.77 0.14 6.19
N GLU A 113 -22.35 0.50 5.04
CA GLU A 113 -23.39 -0.32 4.43
C GLU A 113 -22.83 -1.64 3.88
N TYR A 114 -21.61 -1.63 3.33
CA TYR A 114 -20.90 -2.83 2.88
C TYR A 114 -20.65 -3.80 4.05
N SER A 115 -20.20 -3.30 5.21
CA SER A 115 -20.08 -4.12 6.42
C SER A 115 -21.43 -4.75 6.79
N SER A 116 -22.51 -3.97 6.73
CA SER A 116 -23.85 -4.46 7.06
C SER A 116 -24.33 -5.55 6.09
N LEU A 117 -24.06 -5.41 4.79
CA LEU A 117 -24.38 -6.44 3.78
C LEU A 117 -23.53 -7.71 3.95
N LYS A 118 -22.25 -7.54 4.32
CA LYS A 118 -21.36 -8.65 4.63
C LYS A 118 -21.81 -9.41 5.88
N ASP A 119 -22.28 -8.69 6.90
CA ASP A 119 -22.87 -9.28 8.11
C ASP A 119 -24.17 -10.05 7.81
N MET A 120 -24.94 -9.62 6.80
CA MET A 120 -26.11 -10.36 6.29
C MET A 120 -25.73 -11.61 5.48
N GLY A 121 -24.44 -11.81 5.16
CA GLY A 121 -23.95 -12.98 4.43
C GLY A 121 -23.97 -12.84 2.91
N PHE A 122 -24.16 -11.64 2.37
CA PHE A 122 -24.09 -11.42 0.93
C PHE A 122 -22.64 -11.50 0.41
N SER A 123 -22.47 -12.01 -0.82
CA SER A 123 -21.17 -12.03 -1.49
C SER A 123 -20.66 -10.61 -1.76
N THR A 124 -19.36 -10.38 -1.57
CA THR A 124 -18.69 -9.09 -1.77
C THR A 124 -18.99 -8.45 -3.12
N GLU A 125 -18.88 -9.19 -4.24
CA GLU A 125 -19.16 -8.63 -5.56
C GLU A 125 -20.59 -8.12 -5.71
N LYS A 126 -21.59 -8.88 -5.23
CA LYS A 126 -22.99 -8.43 -5.27
C LYS A 126 -23.23 -7.24 -4.35
N ALA A 127 -22.68 -7.26 -3.15
CA ALA A 127 -22.81 -6.15 -2.21
C ALA A 127 -22.25 -4.86 -2.82
N VAL A 128 -21.02 -4.91 -3.33
CA VAL A 128 -20.35 -3.77 -3.99
C VAL A 128 -21.17 -3.30 -5.20
N GLY A 129 -21.57 -4.22 -6.10
CA GLY A 129 -22.35 -3.86 -7.29
C GLY A 129 -23.69 -3.20 -6.94
N ALA A 130 -24.42 -3.75 -5.96
CA ALA A 130 -25.70 -3.21 -5.53
C ALA A 130 -25.55 -1.83 -4.85
N LEU A 131 -24.54 -1.66 -4.01
CA LEU A 131 -24.23 -0.37 -3.36
C LEU A 131 -23.88 0.73 -4.37
N VAL A 132 -23.05 0.40 -5.36
CA VAL A 132 -22.66 1.34 -6.42
C VAL A 132 -23.85 1.69 -7.31
N MET A 133 -24.73 0.73 -7.62
CA MET A 133 -25.92 0.97 -8.43
C MET A 133 -26.96 1.88 -7.74
N HIS A 134 -27.03 1.83 -6.42
CA HIS A 134 -28.05 2.55 -5.64
C HIS A 134 -27.55 3.78 -4.88
N ASP A 135 -26.32 4.23 -5.17
CA ASP A 135 -25.66 5.38 -4.54
C ASP A 135 -25.68 5.28 -2.99
N ASN A 136 -25.21 4.14 -2.46
CA ASN A 136 -25.11 3.86 -1.02
C ASN A 136 -26.45 3.86 -0.27
N LYS A 137 -27.47 3.19 -0.84
CA LYS A 137 -28.74 2.94 -0.15
C LYS A 137 -28.87 1.49 0.26
N LEU A 138 -28.72 1.20 1.55
CA LEU A 138 -28.79 -0.16 2.11
C LEU A 138 -30.09 -0.88 1.72
N ASP A 139 -31.24 -0.21 1.88
CA ASP A 139 -32.56 -0.81 1.65
C ASP A 139 -32.73 -1.31 0.20
N LEU A 140 -32.29 -0.50 -0.76
CA LEU A 140 -32.31 -0.84 -2.18
C LEU A 140 -31.23 -1.87 -2.52
N ALA A 141 -30.04 -1.76 -1.92
CA ALA A 141 -28.95 -2.70 -2.15
C ALA A 141 -29.30 -4.11 -1.64
N VAL A 142 -29.93 -4.22 -0.48
CA VAL A 142 -30.46 -5.49 0.06
C VAL A 142 -31.52 -6.05 -0.88
N ALA A 143 -32.48 -5.23 -1.32
CA ALA A 143 -33.49 -5.68 -2.28
C ALA A 143 -32.86 -6.20 -3.57
N ALA A 144 -31.89 -5.49 -4.14
CA ALA A 144 -31.17 -5.91 -5.35
C ALA A 144 -30.39 -7.22 -5.16
N CYS A 145 -29.77 -7.42 -4.00
CA CYS A 145 -29.10 -8.67 -3.64
C CYS A 145 -30.08 -9.85 -3.54
N CYS A 146 -31.26 -9.64 -2.98
CA CYS A 146 -32.30 -10.67 -2.81
C CYS A 146 -33.00 -11.08 -4.12
N ILE A 147 -33.11 -10.18 -5.09
CA ILE A 147 -33.77 -10.48 -6.39
C ILE A 147 -32.90 -11.37 -7.28
N SER A 148 -31.60 -11.40 -7.01
CA SER A 148 -30.61 -12.09 -7.84
C SER A 148 -30.28 -13.51 -7.37
N ASP A 149 -31.04 -14.06 -6.41
CA ASP A 149 -30.94 -15.43 -5.89
C ASP A 149 -31.96 -16.36 -6.54
#